data_AF-A0A7Y8RLA3-F1
#
_entry.id   AF-A0A7Y8RLA3-F1
#
_cell.length_a   1.000
_cell.length_b   1.000
_cell.length_c   1.000
_cell.angle_alpha   90.00
_cell.angle_beta   90.00
_cell.angle_gamma   90.00
#
_symmetry.space_group_name_H-M   'P 1'
#
loop_
_entity.id
_entity.type
_entity.pdbx_description
1 polymer ?
#
loop_
_entity_poly.entity_id
_entity_poly.type
_entity_poly.pdbx_seq_one_letter_code
_entity_poly.pdbx_strand_id
1 'polypeptide(L)'
;MLDPILSRWLDVQAQALDVGSCDPQEVLPRLAEASVLRIGVPAQLGGLGGDVAGAVEAIANVASHSLAAAFVCWGQRSFIEYLLQSPNAQLRERLLPDLLSGKLAGATGLSNAMKFLSGIEALQISAEPTDNGWTLNGRLHWVTNLRKSGFVAAAAIEHAGGGAPFILAIPDSVAGLQRSRDLELLGLQSSNTAALGLEGVELSPDWLLHEDARKFLPAVRPAFLGLQCGMSIGLARRSLAEVANHLGATRTVLREELETLRGTLDHLLTDLKNGLLAGRFAAEPAALFKLRIALAETAASAVQLELQASGGKAYLTAHGSGFARRWRESAFVPIVTPSLVQLRTELQRQANL
;
A
#
# COMPACT_ATOMS: atom_id res chain seq x y z
N MET A 1 15.53 11.71 3.32
CA MET A 1 15.78 11.86 1.87
C MET A 1 16.02 10.48 1.30
N LEU A 2 15.51 10.18 0.10
CA LEU A 2 15.68 8.88 -0.54
C LEU A 2 17.15 8.70 -0.99
N ASP A 3 17.63 7.46 -1.04
CA ASP A 3 18.93 7.14 -1.62
C ASP A 3 19.06 7.72 -3.07
N PRO A 4 20.15 8.42 -3.41
CA PRO A 4 20.30 9.07 -4.72
C PRO A 4 20.33 8.12 -5.93
N ILE A 5 20.75 6.87 -5.73
CA ILE A 5 20.77 5.87 -6.81
C ILE A 5 19.33 5.42 -7.09
N LEU A 6 18.58 5.11 -6.03
CA LEU A 6 17.17 4.75 -6.15
C LEU A 6 16.34 5.88 -6.74
N SER A 7 16.47 7.13 -6.25
CA SER A 7 15.67 8.25 -6.75
C SER A 7 15.88 8.50 -8.25
N ARG A 8 17.15 8.47 -8.71
CA ARG A 8 17.49 8.60 -10.13
C ARG A 8 16.92 7.47 -10.96
N TRP A 9 17.02 6.23 -10.49
CA TRP A 9 16.46 5.07 -11.18
C TRP A 9 14.94 5.20 -11.30
N LEU A 10 14.26 5.59 -10.22
CA LEU A 10 12.81 5.81 -10.22
C LEU A 10 12.41 6.92 -11.18
N ASP A 11 13.09 8.07 -11.20
CA ASP A 11 12.77 9.17 -12.13
C ASP A 11 12.88 8.72 -13.60
N VAL A 12 13.90 7.91 -13.93
CA VAL A 12 14.09 7.36 -15.27
C VAL A 12 13.02 6.31 -15.61
N GLN A 13 12.71 5.40 -14.67
CA GLN A 13 11.86 4.24 -14.93
C GLN A 13 10.38 4.48 -14.67
N ALA A 14 9.98 5.58 -14.02
CA ALA A 14 8.62 5.76 -13.54
C ALA A 14 7.54 5.60 -14.61
N GLN A 15 7.79 6.05 -15.85
CA GLN A 15 6.87 5.83 -16.96
C GLN A 15 6.77 4.35 -17.37
N ALA A 16 7.91 3.67 -17.50
CA ALA A 16 7.94 2.25 -17.86
C ALA A 16 7.31 1.38 -16.76
N LEU A 17 7.51 1.74 -15.50
CA LEU A 17 6.90 1.08 -14.34
C LEU A 17 5.37 1.22 -14.35
N ASP A 18 4.86 2.41 -14.68
CA ASP A 18 3.42 2.67 -14.76
C ASP A 18 2.74 1.86 -15.86
N VAL A 19 3.31 1.83 -17.06
CA VAL A 19 2.70 1.16 -18.23
C VAL A 19 3.11 -0.32 -18.39
N GLY A 20 4.08 -0.79 -17.61
CA GLY A 20 4.53 -2.18 -17.64
C GLY A 20 5.47 -2.53 -18.79
N SER A 21 6.25 -1.56 -19.29
CA SER A 21 7.21 -1.77 -20.40
C SER A 21 8.63 -2.09 -19.93
N CYS A 22 8.83 -2.38 -18.64
CA CYS A 22 10.09 -2.82 -18.04
C CYS A 22 9.88 -4.11 -17.23
N ASP A 23 10.95 -4.69 -16.67
CA ASP A 23 10.82 -5.84 -15.77
C ASP A 23 10.29 -5.39 -14.39
N PRO A 24 9.05 -5.78 -14.00
CA PRO A 24 8.49 -5.40 -12.70
C PRO A 24 9.16 -6.12 -11.52
N GLN A 25 9.98 -7.15 -11.77
CA GLN A 25 10.68 -7.89 -10.71
C GLN A 25 11.85 -7.11 -10.13
N GLU A 26 12.36 -6.08 -10.81
CA GLU A 26 13.46 -5.24 -10.30
C GLU A 26 13.05 -4.28 -9.19
N VAL A 27 11.76 -3.93 -9.08
CA VAL A 27 11.27 -2.89 -8.17
C VAL A 27 11.58 -3.22 -6.71
N LEU A 28 11.22 -4.42 -6.27
CA LEU A 28 11.38 -4.80 -4.86
C LEU A 28 12.86 -4.90 -4.43
N PRO A 29 13.76 -5.56 -5.18
CA PRO A 29 15.19 -5.54 -4.88
C PRO A 29 15.78 -4.13 -4.77
N ARG A 30 15.43 -3.22 -5.70
CA ARG A 30 15.92 -1.82 -5.65
C ARG A 30 15.47 -1.08 -4.39
N LEU A 31 14.22 -1.29 -3.96
CA LEU A 31 13.72 -0.74 -2.69
C LEU A 31 14.46 -1.34 -1.49
N ALA A 32 14.77 -2.64 -1.52
CA ALA A 32 15.50 -3.29 -0.45
C ALA A 32 16.97 -2.83 -0.35
N GLU A 33 17.67 -2.70 -1.47
CA GLU A 33 19.05 -2.20 -1.56
C GLU A 33 19.17 -0.79 -0.98
N ALA A 34 18.19 0.09 -1.27
CA ALA A 34 18.11 1.43 -0.70
C ALA A 34 17.72 1.46 0.78
N SER A 35 17.53 0.30 1.41
CA SER A 35 17.17 0.13 2.82
C SER A 35 15.86 0.81 3.27
N VAL A 36 15.02 1.28 2.33
CA VAL A 36 13.73 1.91 2.68
C VAL A 36 12.79 0.93 3.37
N LEU A 37 12.94 -0.36 3.07
CA LEU A 37 12.17 -1.44 3.68
C LEU A 37 12.55 -1.70 5.15
N ARG A 38 13.62 -1.11 5.66
CA ARG A 38 14.11 -1.31 7.05
C ARG A 38 13.68 -0.19 8.02
N ILE A 39 13.16 0.92 7.52
CA ILE A 39 12.78 2.10 8.33
C ILE A 39 11.58 1.78 9.23
N GLY A 40 11.63 2.05 10.53
CA GLY A 40 10.55 1.71 11.46
C GLY A 40 10.50 0.23 11.86
N VAL A 41 11.46 -0.57 11.43
CA VAL A 41 11.65 -1.95 11.91
C VAL A 41 12.70 -1.93 13.03
N PRO A 42 12.50 -2.63 14.16
CA PRO A 42 13.48 -2.66 15.24
C PRO A 42 14.87 -3.15 14.79
N ALA A 43 15.93 -2.54 15.32
CA ALA A 43 17.32 -2.86 14.93
C ALA A 43 17.67 -4.34 15.21
N GLN A 44 17.21 -4.90 16.33
CA GLN A 44 17.42 -6.33 16.64
C GLN A 44 16.73 -7.29 15.66
N LEU A 45 15.78 -6.79 14.86
CA LEU A 45 15.09 -7.54 13.81
C LEU A 45 15.66 -7.26 12.41
N GLY A 46 16.85 -6.64 12.32
CA GLY A 46 17.50 -6.27 11.07
C GLY A 46 17.00 -4.95 10.47
N GLY A 47 16.21 -4.17 11.21
CA GLY A 47 15.74 -2.87 10.79
C GLY A 47 16.72 -1.73 11.03
N LEU A 48 16.28 -0.50 10.74
CA LEU A 48 17.02 0.75 11.02
C LEU A 48 16.50 1.50 12.26
N GLY A 49 15.55 0.90 13.00
CA GLY A 49 14.86 1.56 14.10
C GLY A 49 13.89 2.65 13.60
N GLY A 50 13.47 3.52 14.51
CA GLY A 50 12.43 4.52 14.26
C GLY A 50 11.03 3.95 14.41
N ASP A 51 10.08 4.53 13.69
CA ASP A 51 8.65 4.26 13.85
C ASP A 51 7.92 4.15 12.50
N VAL A 52 6.63 3.79 12.56
CA VAL A 52 5.77 3.68 11.38
C VAL A 52 5.61 5.01 10.65
N ALA A 53 5.66 6.16 11.33
CA ALA A 53 5.56 7.47 10.70
C ALA A 53 6.79 7.76 9.81
N GLY A 54 7.97 7.30 10.20
CA GLY A 54 9.16 7.26 9.35
C GLY A 54 8.98 6.39 8.10
N ALA A 55 8.32 5.24 8.23
CA ALA A 55 8.00 4.38 7.09
C ALA A 55 6.96 5.00 6.15
N VAL A 56 5.97 5.75 6.67
CA VAL A 56 5.05 6.56 5.86
C VAL A 56 5.82 7.59 5.02
N GLU A 57 6.75 8.31 5.64
CA GLU A 57 7.59 9.29 4.96
C GLU A 57 8.48 8.64 3.90
N ALA A 58 9.01 7.44 4.15
CA ALA A 58 9.78 6.68 3.17
C ALA A 58 8.94 6.33 1.93
N ILE A 59 7.70 5.86 2.11
CA ILE A 59 6.76 5.60 1.01
C ILE A 59 6.44 6.90 0.26
N ALA A 60 6.21 8.01 0.97
CA ALA A 60 5.97 9.32 0.35
C ALA A 60 7.14 9.80 -0.50
N ASN A 61 8.38 9.57 -0.06
CA ASN A 61 9.56 9.88 -0.85
C ASN A 61 9.64 9.02 -2.12
N VAL A 62 9.34 7.71 -2.05
CA VAL A 62 9.26 6.85 -3.25
C VAL A 62 8.13 7.30 -4.19
N ALA A 63 6.95 7.60 -3.65
CA ALA A 63 5.77 8.03 -4.40
C ALA A 63 5.97 9.37 -5.12
N SER A 64 6.89 10.22 -4.62
CA SER A 64 7.25 11.46 -5.30
C SER A 64 8.00 11.23 -6.63
N HIS A 65 8.49 10.01 -6.88
CA HIS A 65 9.13 9.61 -8.12
C HIS A 65 8.27 8.65 -8.95
N SER A 66 7.72 7.60 -8.32
CA SER A 66 6.86 6.59 -8.97
C SER A 66 5.81 6.05 -8.00
N LEU A 67 4.52 6.21 -8.33
CA LEU A 67 3.45 5.64 -7.51
C LEU A 67 3.42 4.11 -7.61
N ALA A 68 3.76 3.56 -8.77
CA ALA A 68 3.89 2.11 -8.99
C ALA A 68 4.89 1.48 -8.01
N ALA A 69 6.10 2.05 -7.90
CA ALA A 69 7.11 1.57 -6.95
C ALA A 69 6.69 1.81 -5.49
N ALA A 70 6.01 2.92 -5.21
CA ALA A 70 5.49 3.19 -3.87
C ALA A 70 4.41 2.19 -3.46
N PHE A 71 3.60 1.71 -4.41
CA PHE A 71 2.57 0.70 -4.14
C PHE A 71 3.18 -0.67 -3.84
N VAL A 72 4.28 -1.04 -4.52
CA VAL A 72 5.11 -2.20 -4.15
C VAL A 72 5.72 -2.03 -2.75
N CYS A 73 6.31 -0.86 -2.48
CA CYS A 73 6.89 -0.53 -1.18
C CYS A 73 5.85 -0.63 -0.06
N TRP A 74 4.66 -0.08 -0.27
CA TRP A 74 3.53 -0.17 0.65
C TRP A 74 3.09 -1.62 0.89
N GLY A 75 2.96 -2.44 -0.16
CA GLY A 75 2.58 -3.84 -0.02
C GLY A 75 3.58 -4.62 0.82
N GLN A 76 4.87 -4.49 0.50
CA GLN A 76 5.96 -5.10 1.25
C GLN A 76 5.98 -4.65 2.71
N ARG A 77 5.87 -3.34 2.95
CA ARG A 77 5.88 -2.77 4.29
C ARG A 77 4.67 -3.18 5.11
N SER A 78 3.49 -3.23 4.50
CA SER A 78 2.29 -3.69 5.18
C SER A 78 2.44 -5.13 5.66
N PHE A 79 3.00 -6.02 4.83
CA PHE A 79 3.27 -7.39 5.24
C PHE A 79 4.29 -7.47 6.38
N ILE A 80 5.36 -6.67 6.33
CA ILE A 80 6.33 -6.57 7.43
C ILE A 80 5.63 -6.14 8.73
N GLU A 81 4.75 -5.13 8.69
CA GLU A 81 3.98 -4.71 9.86
C GLU A 81 3.06 -5.83 10.40
N TYR A 82 2.51 -6.67 9.52
CA TYR A 82 1.73 -7.83 9.95
C TYR A 82 2.56 -8.81 10.79
N LEU A 83 3.81 -9.07 10.39
CA LEU A 83 4.72 -9.92 11.15
C LEU A 83 5.19 -9.27 12.46
N LEU A 84 5.41 -7.95 12.46
CA LEU A 84 5.81 -7.21 13.67
C LEU A 84 4.71 -7.24 14.74
N GLN A 85 3.45 -7.20 14.32
CA GLN A 85 2.28 -7.21 15.21
C GLN A 85 1.72 -8.62 15.47
N SER A 86 2.22 -9.63 14.77
CA SER A 86 1.85 -11.02 14.98
C SER A 86 2.48 -11.57 16.27
N PRO A 87 1.73 -12.36 17.08
CA PRO A 87 2.31 -13.10 18.20
C PRO A 87 3.21 -14.26 17.73
N ASN A 88 3.16 -14.65 16.46
CA ASN A 88 3.97 -15.75 15.92
C ASN A 88 5.42 -15.30 15.65
N ALA A 89 6.25 -15.36 16.70
CA ALA A 89 7.66 -15.01 16.63
C ALA A 89 8.47 -15.88 15.65
N GLN A 90 8.16 -17.18 15.58
CA GLN A 90 8.87 -18.11 14.69
C GLN A 90 8.64 -17.78 13.21
N LEU A 91 7.40 -17.46 12.83
CA LEU A 91 7.06 -17.03 11.47
C LEU A 91 7.76 -15.70 11.13
N ARG A 92 7.78 -14.75 12.07
CA ARG A 92 8.50 -13.48 11.89
C ARG A 92 9.99 -13.71 11.67
N GLU A 93 10.65 -14.48 12.53
CA GLU A 93 12.08 -14.76 12.45
C GLU A 93 12.45 -15.51 11.16
N ARG A 94 11.57 -16.42 10.71
CA ARG A 94 11.73 -17.15 9.45
C ARG A 94 11.64 -16.26 8.22
N LEU A 95 10.66 -15.34 8.15
CA LEU A 95 10.36 -14.60 6.91
C LEU A 95 11.01 -13.22 6.83
N LEU A 96 11.17 -12.53 7.96
CA LEU A 96 11.56 -11.13 7.99
C LEU A 96 12.93 -10.84 7.31
N PRO A 97 13.98 -11.66 7.46
CA PRO A 97 15.26 -11.41 6.78
C PRO A 97 15.14 -11.35 5.25
N ASP A 98 14.37 -12.26 4.65
CA ASP A 98 14.17 -12.32 3.21
C ASP A 98 13.20 -11.24 2.70
N LEU A 99 12.25 -10.81 3.52
CA LEU A 99 11.40 -9.65 3.24
C LEU A 99 12.19 -8.33 3.26
N LEU A 100 13.11 -8.16 4.23
CA LEU A 100 13.94 -6.95 4.34
C LEU A 100 15.02 -6.86 3.26
N SER A 101 15.48 -8.01 2.73
CA SER A 101 16.43 -8.06 1.61
C SER A 101 15.76 -8.05 0.23
N GLY A 102 14.42 -8.09 0.15
CA GLY A 102 13.68 -8.10 -1.10
C GLY A 102 13.76 -9.43 -1.88
N LYS A 103 14.35 -10.47 -1.29
CA LYS A 103 14.37 -11.83 -1.86
C LYS A 103 12.98 -12.44 -1.89
N LEU A 104 12.21 -12.20 -0.83
CA LEU A 104 10.81 -12.62 -0.70
C LEU A 104 9.89 -11.39 -0.75
N ALA A 105 8.83 -11.49 -1.53
CA ALA A 105 7.77 -10.47 -1.55
C ALA A 105 6.66 -10.78 -0.54
N GLY A 106 6.34 -9.82 0.31
CA GLY A 106 5.17 -9.83 1.17
C GLY A 106 3.98 -9.21 0.43
N ALA A 107 2.99 -10.04 0.10
CA ALA A 107 1.82 -9.63 -0.67
C ALA A 107 0.61 -9.44 0.25
N THR A 108 -0.15 -8.36 0.04
CA THR A 108 -1.32 -8.05 0.87
C THR A 108 -2.62 -8.47 0.18
N GLY A 109 -3.24 -9.52 0.69
CA GLY A 109 -4.54 -10.05 0.26
C GLY A 109 -5.70 -9.63 1.17
N LEU A 110 -5.50 -8.62 2.02
CA LEU A 110 -6.47 -8.23 3.05
C LEU A 110 -7.58 -7.27 2.57
N SER A 111 -7.67 -7.02 1.26
CA SER A 111 -8.72 -6.15 0.70
C SER A 111 -10.13 -6.70 0.97
N ASN A 112 -10.36 -7.99 0.76
CA ASN A 112 -11.62 -8.65 1.14
C ASN A 112 -11.84 -8.63 2.67
N ALA A 113 -10.77 -8.77 3.47
CA ALA A 113 -10.85 -8.70 4.93
C ALA A 113 -11.35 -7.35 5.45
N MET A 114 -10.96 -6.24 4.81
CA MET A 114 -11.44 -4.90 5.18
C MET A 114 -12.94 -4.73 4.90
N LYS A 115 -13.46 -5.31 3.82
CA LYS A 115 -14.89 -5.32 3.51
C LYS A 115 -15.68 -6.20 4.48
N PHE A 116 -15.11 -7.34 4.85
CA PHE A 116 -15.67 -8.24 5.85
C PHE A 116 -15.86 -7.56 7.20
N LEU A 117 -14.87 -6.81 7.68
CA LEU A 117 -15.00 -6.06 8.94
C LEU A 117 -16.14 -5.02 8.93
N SER A 118 -16.43 -4.45 7.76
CA SER A 118 -17.54 -3.51 7.59
C SER A 118 -18.88 -4.20 7.32
N GLY A 119 -18.93 -5.54 7.31
CA GLY A 119 -20.15 -6.31 7.03
C GLY A 119 -20.63 -6.23 5.58
N ILE A 120 -19.75 -5.81 4.65
CA ILE A 120 -20.11 -5.58 3.23
C ILE A 120 -20.04 -6.89 2.43
N GLU A 121 -19.08 -7.76 2.76
CA GLU A 121 -18.78 -8.97 1.99
C GLU A 121 -18.32 -10.10 2.94
N ALA A 122 -18.65 -11.36 2.64
CA ALA A 122 -18.07 -12.49 3.36
C ALA A 122 -16.60 -12.70 2.96
N LEU A 123 -15.84 -13.42 3.79
CA LEU A 123 -14.48 -13.84 3.43
C LEU A 123 -14.53 -14.81 2.24
N GLN A 124 -13.61 -14.65 1.29
CA GLN A 124 -13.60 -15.38 0.01
C GLN A 124 -12.70 -16.63 0.02
N ILE A 125 -12.07 -16.94 1.16
CA ILE A 125 -11.31 -18.16 1.38
C ILE A 125 -11.88 -18.84 2.62
N SER A 126 -12.21 -20.12 2.52
CA SER A 126 -12.60 -20.97 3.64
C SER A 126 -11.47 -21.92 4.02
N ALA A 127 -11.42 -22.29 5.29
CA ALA A 127 -10.56 -23.31 5.85
C ALA A 127 -11.39 -24.42 6.49
N GLU A 128 -11.18 -25.64 6.03
CA GLU A 128 -11.61 -26.85 6.72
C GLU A 128 -10.47 -27.35 7.63
N PRO A 129 -10.72 -27.61 8.92
CA PRO A 129 -9.70 -28.13 9.81
C PRO A 129 -9.32 -29.57 9.45
N THR A 130 -8.04 -29.89 9.64
CA THR A 130 -7.46 -31.23 9.47
C THR A 130 -6.57 -31.54 10.67
N ASP A 131 -6.10 -32.79 10.79
CA ASP A 131 -5.19 -33.19 11.88
C ASP A 131 -3.87 -32.39 11.90
N ASN A 132 -3.44 -31.84 10.75
CA ASN A 132 -2.16 -31.17 10.58
C ASN A 132 -2.28 -29.68 10.24
N GLY A 133 -3.46 -29.07 10.37
CA GLY A 133 -3.71 -27.67 10.01
C GLY A 133 -5.03 -27.49 9.27
N TRP A 134 -4.99 -26.90 8.07
CA TRP A 134 -6.19 -26.60 7.29
C TRP A 134 -6.06 -26.98 5.82
N THR A 135 -7.20 -27.32 5.22
CA THR A 135 -7.39 -27.34 3.77
C THR A 135 -8.11 -26.08 3.34
N LEU A 136 -7.50 -25.28 2.47
CA LEU A 136 -8.02 -23.99 2.01
C LEU A 136 -8.61 -24.08 0.62
N ASN A 137 -9.76 -23.42 0.42
CA ASN A 137 -10.39 -23.23 -0.88
C ASN A 137 -10.89 -21.80 -1.03
N GLY A 138 -10.80 -21.25 -2.24
CA GLY A 138 -11.36 -19.94 -2.54
C GLY A 138 -10.51 -19.10 -3.47
N ARG A 139 -10.73 -17.78 -3.44
CA ARG A 139 -10.06 -16.86 -4.37
C ARG A 139 -9.84 -15.48 -3.78
N LEU A 140 -8.70 -14.89 -4.09
CA LEU A 140 -8.46 -13.45 -3.95
C LEU A 140 -8.33 -12.83 -5.33
N HIS A 141 -9.08 -11.77 -5.58
CA HIS A 141 -9.13 -11.14 -6.90
C HIS A 141 -8.01 -10.12 -7.12
N TRP A 142 -7.57 -9.45 -6.05
CA TRP A 142 -6.62 -8.34 -6.12
C TRP A 142 -5.60 -8.46 -5.00
N VAL A 143 -4.42 -8.97 -5.34
CA VAL A 143 -3.30 -9.11 -4.41
C VAL A 143 -2.09 -8.42 -5.04
N THR A 144 -1.63 -7.34 -4.39
CA THR A 144 -0.50 -6.52 -4.85
C THR A 144 0.81 -7.03 -4.28
N ASN A 145 1.93 -6.71 -4.96
CA ASN A 145 3.26 -7.19 -4.63
C ASN A 145 3.34 -8.73 -4.68
N LEU A 146 2.48 -9.32 -5.51
CA LEU A 146 2.39 -10.75 -5.69
C LEU A 146 3.31 -11.12 -6.85
N ARG A 147 4.62 -11.24 -6.61
CA ARG A 147 5.60 -11.57 -7.66
C ARG A 147 5.25 -12.88 -8.38
N LYS A 148 5.84 -13.12 -9.55
CA LYS A 148 5.62 -14.37 -10.31
C LYS A 148 6.08 -15.62 -9.53
N SER A 149 7.10 -15.44 -8.69
CA SER A 149 7.64 -16.42 -7.74
C SER A 149 8.34 -15.67 -6.61
N GLY A 150 8.62 -16.36 -5.51
CA GLY A 150 9.24 -15.80 -4.32
C GLY A 150 8.31 -14.81 -3.61
N PHE A 151 7.10 -15.24 -3.26
CA PHE A 151 6.15 -14.45 -2.48
C PHE A 151 5.53 -15.22 -1.31
N VAL A 152 4.99 -14.46 -0.37
CA VAL A 152 4.08 -14.92 0.68
C VAL A 152 2.91 -13.95 0.79
N ALA A 153 1.68 -14.46 0.74
CA ALA A 153 0.46 -13.65 0.73
C ALA A 153 -0.26 -13.71 2.08
N ALA A 154 -0.57 -12.56 2.67
CA ALA A 154 -1.40 -12.47 3.87
C ALA A 154 -2.88 -12.47 3.48
N ALA A 155 -3.66 -13.38 4.03
CA ALA A 155 -5.09 -13.52 3.73
C ALA A 155 -5.91 -13.77 4.99
N ALA A 156 -7.11 -13.19 5.03
CA ALA A 156 -8.10 -13.53 6.05
C ALA A 156 -8.94 -14.72 5.58
N ILE A 157 -9.17 -15.66 6.49
CA ILE A 157 -9.72 -16.97 6.21
C ILE A 157 -10.95 -17.21 7.06
N GLU A 158 -12.05 -17.61 6.42
CA GLU A 158 -13.27 -18.05 7.11
C GLU A 158 -13.04 -19.45 7.68
N HIS A 159 -13.33 -19.64 8.96
CA HIS A 159 -13.24 -20.96 9.57
C HIS A 159 -14.54 -21.73 9.33
N ALA A 160 -14.54 -22.72 8.43
CA ALA A 160 -15.75 -23.43 8.04
C ALA A 160 -16.43 -24.18 9.20
N GLY A 161 -15.65 -24.69 10.15
CA GLY A 161 -16.14 -25.30 11.40
C GLY A 161 -16.73 -24.34 12.46
N GLY A 162 -17.02 -23.07 12.12
CA GLY A 162 -17.65 -22.11 13.04
C GLY A 162 -16.72 -21.43 14.05
N GLY A 163 -15.40 -21.52 13.85
CA GLY A 163 -14.39 -20.80 14.62
C GLY A 163 -14.30 -19.31 14.28
N ALA A 164 -13.44 -18.58 14.99
CA ALA A 164 -13.14 -17.21 14.60
C ALA A 164 -12.44 -17.19 13.22
N PRO A 165 -12.74 -16.22 12.34
CA PRO A 165 -11.93 -16.03 11.14
C PRO A 165 -10.51 -15.65 11.57
N PHE A 166 -9.51 -16.08 10.82
CA PHE A 166 -8.10 -15.95 11.21
C PHE A 166 -7.24 -15.46 10.03
N ILE A 167 -5.97 -15.15 10.28
CA ILE A 167 -5.05 -14.62 9.26
C ILE A 167 -3.93 -15.63 9.01
N LEU A 168 -3.73 -16.03 7.75
CA LEU A 168 -2.64 -16.90 7.31
C LEU A 168 -1.64 -16.15 6.44
N ALA A 169 -0.38 -16.58 6.49
CA ALA A 169 0.65 -16.30 5.50
C ALA A 169 0.77 -17.49 4.53
N ILE A 170 0.42 -17.30 3.26
CA ILE A 170 0.35 -18.36 2.25
C ILE A 170 1.57 -18.25 1.31
N PRO A 171 2.55 -19.15 1.39
CA PRO A 171 3.73 -19.08 0.53
C PRO A 171 3.43 -19.55 -0.89
N ASP A 172 4.17 -19.04 -1.86
CA ASP A 172 3.95 -19.28 -3.29
C ASP A 172 4.11 -20.74 -3.75
N SER A 173 4.88 -21.54 -3.00
CA SER A 173 5.27 -22.90 -3.34
C SER A 173 4.30 -23.98 -2.88
N VAL A 174 3.20 -23.63 -2.21
CA VAL A 174 2.23 -24.63 -1.73
C VAL A 174 1.44 -25.23 -2.88
N ALA A 175 1.25 -26.54 -2.85
CA ALA A 175 0.42 -27.24 -3.81
C ALA A 175 -1.03 -26.74 -3.72
N GLY A 176 -1.71 -26.66 -4.89
CA GLY A 176 -3.07 -26.16 -4.99
C GLY A 176 -3.20 -24.63 -5.09
N LEU A 177 -2.11 -23.87 -4.88
CA LEU A 177 -2.12 -22.42 -5.06
C LEU A 177 -1.86 -22.04 -6.52
N GLN A 178 -2.73 -21.22 -7.09
CA GLN A 178 -2.67 -20.81 -8.49
C GLN A 178 -2.66 -19.28 -8.58
N ARG A 179 -1.52 -18.72 -9.01
CA ARG A 179 -1.41 -17.29 -9.32
C ARG A 179 -1.83 -17.05 -10.77
N SER A 180 -2.70 -16.07 -11.02
CA SER A 180 -3.03 -15.64 -12.38
C SER A 180 -1.86 -14.93 -13.07
N ARG A 181 -2.02 -14.57 -14.35
CA ARG A 181 -1.24 -13.48 -14.93
C ARG A 181 -1.53 -12.18 -14.18
N ASP A 182 -0.60 -11.24 -14.26
CA ASP A 182 -0.80 -9.89 -13.75
C ASP A 182 -2.06 -9.31 -14.38
N LEU A 183 -2.87 -8.63 -13.57
CA LEU A 183 -4.05 -7.93 -14.06
C LEU A 183 -3.59 -6.77 -14.95
N GLU A 184 -4.34 -6.53 -16.03
CA GLU A 184 -4.11 -5.38 -16.91
C GLU A 184 -4.70 -4.13 -16.25
N LEU A 185 -3.82 -3.28 -15.72
CA LEU A 185 -4.18 -2.07 -15.00
C LEU A 185 -4.04 -0.84 -15.90
N LEU A 186 -4.87 0.19 -15.67
CA LEU A 186 -4.74 1.48 -16.35
C LEU A 186 -3.41 2.19 -16.06
N GLY A 187 -2.80 1.89 -14.92
CA GLY A 187 -1.50 2.38 -14.47
C GLY A 187 -0.99 1.51 -13.33
N LEU A 188 0.22 1.79 -12.85
CA LEU A 188 0.90 0.99 -11.83
C LEU A 188 1.07 -0.50 -12.23
N GLN A 189 1.20 -0.78 -13.52
CA GLN A 189 1.25 -2.14 -14.06
C GLN A 189 2.39 -2.97 -13.44
N SER A 190 3.51 -2.33 -13.09
CA SER A 190 4.66 -3.01 -12.45
C SER A 190 4.47 -3.32 -10.96
N SER A 191 3.27 -3.14 -10.42
CA SER A 191 2.94 -3.48 -9.03
C SER A 191 2.79 -4.98 -8.76
N ASN A 192 2.88 -5.82 -9.80
CA ASN A 192 2.67 -7.27 -9.75
C ASN A 192 1.32 -7.61 -9.08
N THR A 193 0.25 -6.91 -9.48
CA THR A 193 -1.09 -7.18 -8.95
C THR A 193 -1.71 -8.33 -9.72
N ALA A 194 -2.08 -9.40 -9.02
CA ALA A 194 -2.65 -10.61 -9.61
C ALA A 194 -3.73 -11.22 -8.70
N ALA A 195 -4.46 -12.20 -9.23
CA ALA A 195 -5.39 -13.02 -8.46
C ALA A 195 -4.72 -14.30 -7.96
N LEU A 196 -5.21 -14.82 -6.82
CA LEU A 196 -4.86 -16.13 -6.29
C LEU A 196 -6.10 -17.01 -6.25
N GLY A 197 -6.03 -18.19 -6.85
CA GLY A 197 -6.96 -19.30 -6.63
C GLY A 197 -6.35 -20.31 -5.67
N LEU A 198 -7.16 -20.84 -4.77
CA LEU A 198 -6.80 -21.89 -3.83
C LEU A 198 -7.74 -23.07 -4.05
N GLU A 199 -7.17 -24.22 -4.36
CA GLU A 199 -7.90 -25.47 -4.57
C GLU A 199 -7.23 -26.57 -3.77
N GLY A 200 -7.83 -26.93 -2.63
CA GLY A 200 -7.30 -27.96 -1.74
C GLY A 200 -5.91 -27.65 -1.18
N VAL A 201 -5.61 -26.37 -0.89
CA VAL A 201 -4.29 -25.97 -0.36
C VAL A 201 -4.15 -26.43 1.09
N GLU A 202 -3.22 -27.34 1.36
CA GLU A 202 -2.90 -27.77 2.72
C GLU A 202 -1.88 -26.83 3.37
N LEU A 203 -2.21 -26.31 4.56
CA LEU A 203 -1.33 -25.41 5.30
C LEU A 203 -1.27 -25.75 6.79
N SER A 204 -0.03 -25.83 7.30
CA SER A 204 0.28 -26.06 8.72
C SER A 204 -0.05 -24.82 9.59
N PRO A 205 -0.39 -25.02 10.89
CA PRO A 205 -0.48 -23.95 11.90
C PRO A 205 0.72 -23.01 11.99
N ASP A 206 1.90 -23.44 11.54
CA ASP A 206 3.11 -22.60 11.54
C ASP A 206 3.02 -21.37 10.63
N TRP A 207 2.05 -21.37 9.71
CA TRP A 207 1.75 -20.24 8.81
C TRP A 207 0.68 -19.29 9.36
N LEU A 208 0.20 -19.53 10.59
CA LEU A 208 -0.75 -18.66 11.27
C LEU A 208 -0.10 -17.33 11.65
N LEU A 209 -0.62 -16.23 11.09
CA LEU A 209 -0.27 -14.88 11.50
C LEU A 209 -1.03 -14.47 12.76
N HIS A 210 -2.33 -14.76 12.82
CA HIS A 210 -3.15 -14.45 13.99
C HIS A 210 -4.40 -15.32 14.03
N GLU A 211 -4.77 -15.82 15.21
CA GLU A 211 -5.92 -16.72 15.44
C GLU A 211 -7.29 -16.04 15.28
N ASP A 212 -7.32 -14.70 15.33
CA ASP A 212 -8.56 -13.91 15.26
C ASP A 212 -8.38 -12.65 14.40
N ALA A 213 -8.92 -12.67 13.20
CA ALA A 213 -8.92 -11.57 12.25
C ALA A 213 -9.66 -10.34 12.78
N ARG A 214 -10.69 -10.52 13.62
CA ARG A 214 -11.49 -9.41 14.18
C ARG A 214 -10.70 -8.61 15.21
N LYS A 215 -9.67 -9.20 15.82
CA LYS A 215 -8.71 -8.51 16.69
C LYS A 215 -7.50 -7.98 15.92
N PHE A 216 -6.96 -8.79 15.01
CA PHE A 216 -5.76 -8.44 14.26
C PHE A 216 -5.97 -7.23 13.35
N LEU A 217 -7.05 -7.23 12.57
CA LEU A 217 -7.28 -6.21 11.55
C LEU A 217 -7.46 -4.80 12.14
N PRO A 218 -8.21 -4.58 13.24
CA PRO A 218 -8.23 -3.29 13.93
C PRO A 218 -6.86 -2.86 14.48
N ALA A 219 -6.06 -3.81 15.00
CA ALA A 219 -4.73 -3.52 15.55
C ALA A 219 -3.74 -3.05 14.47
N VAL A 220 -3.72 -3.71 13.31
CA VAL A 220 -2.82 -3.34 12.19
C VAL A 220 -3.31 -2.15 11.38
N ARG A 221 -4.59 -1.79 11.47
CA ARG A 221 -5.23 -0.74 10.65
C ARG A 221 -4.51 0.61 10.70
N PRO A 222 -4.08 1.15 11.86
CA PRO A 222 -3.34 2.41 11.90
C PRO A 222 -2.08 2.39 11.02
N ALA A 223 -1.26 1.35 11.15
CA ALA A 223 -0.05 1.19 10.34
C ALA A 223 -0.39 1.00 8.86
N PHE A 224 -1.32 0.08 8.55
CA PHE A 224 -1.72 -0.22 7.18
C PHE A 224 -2.21 1.02 6.41
N LEU A 225 -3.14 1.79 6.98
CA LEU A 225 -3.66 3.01 6.35
C LEU A 225 -2.67 4.16 6.39
N GLY A 226 -1.89 4.29 7.46
CA GLY A 226 -0.83 5.29 7.57
C GLY A 226 0.20 5.13 6.46
N LEU A 227 0.73 3.91 6.26
CA LEU A 227 1.65 3.60 5.16
C LEU A 227 1.02 3.91 3.80
N GLN A 228 -0.28 3.60 3.65
CA GLN A 228 -1.02 3.85 2.41
C GLN A 228 -1.18 5.35 2.11
N CYS A 229 -1.30 6.20 3.14
CA CYS A 229 -1.33 7.66 2.99
C CYS A 229 -0.02 8.22 2.41
N GLY A 230 1.11 7.53 2.58
CA GLY A 230 2.38 7.91 1.98
C GLY A 230 2.29 8.06 0.45
N MET A 231 1.49 7.22 -0.21
CA MET A 231 1.27 7.31 -1.66
C MET A 231 0.62 8.65 -2.07
N SER A 232 -0.45 9.06 -1.38
CA SER A 232 -1.11 10.36 -1.63
C SER A 232 -0.18 11.53 -1.38
N ILE A 233 0.59 11.47 -0.28
CA ILE A 233 1.52 12.54 0.11
C ILE A 233 2.60 12.72 -0.96
N GLY A 234 3.23 11.63 -1.42
CA GLY A 234 4.26 11.70 -2.44
C GLY A 234 3.74 12.18 -3.79
N LEU A 235 2.58 11.69 -4.21
CA LEU A 235 1.95 12.15 -5.45
C LEU A 235 1.65 13.65 -5.39
N ALA A 236 1.05 14.13 -4.29
CA ALA A 236 0.79 15.55 -4.10
C ALA A 236 2.07 16.38 -4.13
N ARG A 237 3.13 15.96 -3.42
CA ARG A 237 4.43 16.64 -3.43
C ARG A 237 5.01 16.76 -4.82
N ARG A 238 4.98 15.68 -5.60
CA ARG A 238 5.51 15.71 -6.97
C ARG A 238 4.72 16.68 -7.83
N SER A 239 3.39 16.60 -7.83
CA SER A 239 2.56 17.49 -8.65
C SER A 239 2.74 18.96 -8.27
N LEU A 240 2.80 19.28 -6.96
CA LEU A 240 3.05 20.66 -6.50
C LEU A 240 4.46 21.15 -6.86
N ALA A 241 5.47 20.27 -6.93
CA ALA A 241 6.79 20.63 -7.43
C ALA A 241 6.76 20.95 -8.93
N GLU A 242 6.01 20.20 -9.73
CA GLU A 242 5.83 20.44 -11.17
C GLU A 242 5.04 21.73 -11.44
N VAL A 243 4.02 22.03 -10.62
CA VAL A 243 3.35 23.34 -10.63
C VAL A 243 4.40 24.44 -10.44
N ALA A 244 5.25 24.35 -9.41
CA ALA A 244 6.28 25.35 -9.15
C ALA A 244 7.28 25.52 -10.31
N ASN A 245 7.66 24.41 -10.97
CA ASN A 245 8.55 24.45 -12.14
C ASN A 245 7.88 25.13 -13.36
N HIS A 246 6.56 25.00 -13.50
CA HIS A 246 5.78 25.61 -14.58
C HIS A 246 5.33 27.05 -14.28
N LEU A 247 5.43 27.48 -13.01
CA LEU A 247 5.21 28.85 -12.57
C LEU A 247 6.39 29.74 -12.98
N GLY A 248 6.41 30.16 -14.25
CA GLY A 248 7.26 31.25 -14.72
C GLY A 248 6.80 32.63 -14.20
N ALA A 249 7.50 33.69 -14.59
CA ALA A 249 7.22 35.07 -14.17
C ALA A 249 5.79 35.58 -14.48
N THR A 250 5.08 34.94 -15.42
CA THR A 250 3.79 35.41 -15.95
C THR A 250 2.55 34.68 -15.41
N ARG A 251 2.71 33.65 -14.56
CA ARG A 251 1.58 32.83 -14.04
C ARG A 251 1.34 33.00 -12.54
N THR A 252 1.43 34.23 -12.04
CA THR A 252 1.29 34.55 -10.61
C THR A 252 -0.06 34.16 -10.02
N VAL A 253 -1.11 34.02 -10.84
CA VAL A 253 -2.48 33.67 -10.39
C VAL A 253 -2.58 32.32 -9.69
N LEU A 254 -1.74 31.33 -10.04
CA LEU A 254 -1.78 30.00 -9.42
C LEU A 254 -0.88 29.88 -8.16
N ARG A 255 -0.14 30.95 -7.81
CA ARG A 255 0.80 30.92 -6.70
C ARG A 255 0.09 30.78 -5.35
N GLU A 256 -1.01 31.50 -5.17
CA GLU A 256 -1.80 31.42 -3.93
C GLU A 256 -2.34 30.00 -3.72
N GLU A 257 -2.95 29.41 -4.75
CA GLU A 257 -3.49 28.05 -4.69
C GLU A 257 -2.40 26.99 -4.45
N LEU A 258 -1.20 27.15 -5.05
CA LEU A 258 -0.05 26.30 -4.78
C LEU A 258 0.35 26.35 -3.29
N GLU A 259 0.47 27.55 -2.70
CA GLU A 259 0.86 27.70 -1.31
C GLU A 259 -0.23 27.21 -0.34
N THR A 260 -1.52 27.41 -0.69
CA THR A 260 -2.64 26.81 0.06
C THR A 260 -2.56 25.29 0.07
N LEU A 261 -2.39 24.64 -1.10
CA LEU A 261 -2.31 23.18 -1.17
C LEU A 261 -1.08 22.63 -0.45
N ARG A 262 0.06 23.33 -0.49
CA ARG A 262 1.26 22.98 0.29
C ARG A 262 0.98 23.03 1.80
N GLY A 263 0.41 24.14 2.29
CA GLY A 263 0.03 24.29 3.69
C GLY A 263 -0.97 23.22 4.14
N THR A 264 -1.99 22.93 3.33
CA THR A 264 -2.93 21.83 3.61
C THR A 264 -2.21 20.49 3.71
N LEU A 265 -1.33 20.17 2.76
CA LEU A 265 -0.59 18.90 2.77
C LEU A 265 0.32 18.78 4.00
N ASP A 266 1.02 19.84 4.38
CA ASP A 266 1.93 19.85 5.53
C ASP A 266 1.17 19.69 6.86
N HIS A 267 0.01 20.34 7.00
CA HIS A 267 -0.86 20.16 8.17
C HIS A 267 -1.38 18.71 8.25
N LEU A 268 -1.92 18.16 7.17
CA LEU A 268 -2.42 16.78 7.13
C LEU A 268 -1.32 15.75 7.44
N LEU A 269 -0.11 15.97 6.91
CA LEU A 269 1.04 15.12 7.21
C LEU A 269 1.43 15.18 8.69
N THR A 270 1.44 16.38 9.27
CA THR A 270 1.75 16.59 10.68
C THR A 270 0.74 15.87 11.58
N ASP A 271 -0.55 16.02 11.29
CA ASP A 271 -1.63 15.36 12.04
C ASP A 271 -1.57 13.83 11.93
N LEU A 272 -1.26 13.32 10.73
CA LEU A 272 -1.06 11.88 10.51
C LEU A 272 0.12 11.36 11.35
N LYS A 273 1.27 12.03 11.31
CA LYS A 273 2.46 11.63 12.07
C LYS A 273 2.18 11.65 13.57
N ASN A 274 1.62 12.75 14.07
CA ASN A 274 1.30 12.88 15.49
C ASN A 274 0.29 11.82 15.95
N GLY A 275 -0.75 11.55 15.15
CA GLY A 275 -1.73 10.53 15.48
C GLY A 275 -1.18 9.10 15.47
N LEU A 276 -0.24 8.78 14.58
CA LEU A 276 0.46 7.49 14.55
C LEU A 276 1.37 7.32 15.77
N LEU A 277 2.19 8.32 16.07
CA LEU A 277 3.13 8.30 17.19
C LEU A 277 2.43 8.23 18.55
N ALA A 278 1.29 8.93 18.67
CA ALA A 278 0.48 8.91 19.89
C ALA A 278 -0.40 7.64 20.02
N GLY A 279 -0.44 6.75 19.02
CA GLY A 279 -1.33 5.58 19.01
C GLY A 279 -2.82 5.93 18.94
N ARG A 280 -3.17 7.19 18.65
CA ARG A 280 -4.54 7.73 18.71
C ARG A 280 -5.51 6.98 17.80
N PHE A 281 -5.05 6.57 16.63
CA PHE A 281 -5.90 5.95 15.61
C PHE A 281 -6.40 4.53 15.94
N ALA A 282 -5.84 3.88 16.97
CA ALA A 282 -6.40 2.63 17.48
C ALA A 282 -7.75 2.87 18.18
N ALA A 283 -7.84 3.94 18.99
CA ALA A 283 -9.06 4.34 19.69
C ALA A 283 -9.98 5.20 18.81
N GLU A 284 -9.42 6.01 17.91
CA GLU A 284 -10.15 6.95 17.06
C GLU A 284 -9.94 6.65 15.56
N PRO A 285 -10.43 5.50 15.04
CA PRO A 285 -10.23 5.14 13.64
C PRO A 285 -10.84 6.17 12.66
N ALA A 286 -11.93 6.83 13.06
CA ALA A 286 -12.58 7.88 12.27
C ALA A 286 -11.63 9.04 11.91
N ALA A 287 -10.72 9.41 12.81
CA ALA A 287 -9.77 10.49 12.54
C ALA A 287 -8.78 10.10 11.44
N LEU A 288 -8.33 8.84 11.41
CA LEU A 288 -7.47 8.33 10.35
C LEU A 288 -8.21 8.26 9.00
N PHE A 289 -9.48 7.87 9.01
CA PHE A 289 -10.31 7.84 7.81
C PHE A 289 -10.46 9.22 7.20
N LYS A 290 -10.73 10.25 8.02
CA LYS A 290 -10.81 11.65 7.59
C LYS A 290 -9.48 12.12 6.98
N LEU A 291 -8.35 11.85 7.63
CA LEU A 291 -7.02 12.20 7.11
C LEU A 291 -6.72 11.50 5.78
N ARG A 292 -7.04 10.22 5.66
CA ARG A 292 -6.85 9.45 4.43
C ARG A 292 -7.68 10.01 3.27
N ILE A 293 -8.94 10.38 3.53
CA ILE A 293 -9.81 11.05 2.54
C ILE A 293 -9.20 12.39 2.12
N ALA A 294 -8.88 13.25 3.09
CA ALA A 294 -8.35 14.59 2.83
C ALA A 294 -7.01 14.56 2.06
N LEU A 295 -6.13 13.61 2.37
CA LEU A 295 -4.87 13.42 1.64
C LEU A 295 -5.08 12.96 0.20
N ALA A 296 -6.02 12.05 -0.04
CA ALA A 296 -6.36 11.61 -1.40
C ALA A 296 -6.95 12.76 -2.23
N GLU A 297 -7.84 13.57 -1.63
CA GLU A 297 -8.41 14.76 -2.26
C GLU A 297 -7.36 15.83 -2.53
N THR A 298 -6.44 16.07 -1.59
CA THR A 298 -5.32 16.99 -1.76
C THR A 298 -4.41 16.55 -2.90
N ALA A 299 -4.14 15.26 -3.05
CA ALA A 299 -3.37 14.72 -4.18
C ALA A 299 -4.08 14.92 -5.52
N ALA A 300 -5.39 14.70 -5.58
CA ALA A 300 -6.19 14.97 -6.78
C ALA A 300 -6.18 16.46 -7.15
N SER A 301 -6.36 17.35 -6.17
CA SER A 301 -6.30 18.81 -6.38
C SER A 301 -4.91 19.26 -6.84
N ALA A 302 -3.84 18.70 -6.27
CA ALA A 302 -2.47 18.99 -6.69
C ALA A 302 -2.20 18.60 -8.15
N VAL A 303 -2.68 17.43 -8.58
CA VAL A 303 -2.59 16.99 -9.99
C VAL A 303 -3.44 17.88 -10.90
N GLN A 304 -4.62 18.29 -10.46
CA GLN A 304 -5.46 19.22 -11.22
C GLN A 304 -4.80 20.60 -11.38
N LEU A 305 -4.15 21.12 -10.34
CA LEU A 305 -3.38 22.35 -10.41
C LEU A 305 -2.17 22.20 -11.35
N GLU A 306 -1.53 21.04 -11.37
CA GLU A 306 -0.45 20.73 -12.32
C GLU A 306 -0.92 20.81 -13.78
N LEU A 307 -2.12 20.30 -14.08
CA LEU A 307 -2.71 20.42 -15.43
C LEU A 307 -2.87 21.90 -15.82
N GLN A 308 -3.42 22.72 -14.94
CA GLN A 308 -3.62 24.15 -15.18
C GLN A 308 -2.28 24.89 -15.38
N ALA A 309 -1.29 24.59 -14.54
CA ALA A 309 0.05 25.17 -14.64
C ALA A 309 0.76 24.75 -15.94
N SER A 310 0.57 23.51 -16.38
CA SER A 310 1.17 22.98 -17.61
C SER A 310 0.48 23.53 -18.87
N GLY A 311 -0.83 23.81 -18.80
CA GLY A 311 -1.65 24.22 -19.94
C GLY A 311 -1.71 23.16 -21.03
N GLY A 312 -1.96 23.56 -22.28
CA GLY A 312 -2.12 22.62 -23.42
C GLY A 312 -0.92 21.69 -23.67
N LYS A 313 0.29 22.02 -23.20
CA LYS A 313 1.47 21.15 -23.30
C LYS A 313 1.29 19.82 -22.58
N ALA A 314 0.50 19.79 -21.49
CA ALA A 314 0.17 18.56 -20.78
C ALA A 314 -0.58 17.53 -21.65
N TYR A 315 -1.22 17.99 -22.73
CA TYR A 315 -1.99 17.13 -23.63
C TYR A 315 -1.16 16.60 -24.82
N LEU A 316 0.13 16.95 -24.92
CA LEU A 316 1.05 16.46 -25.95
C LEU A 316 1.88 15.31 -25.40
N THR A 317 1.88 14.14 -26.04
CA THR A 317 2.63 12.95 -25.56
C THR A 317 4.11 13.25 -25.27
N ALA A 318 4.77 14.06 -26.10
CA ALA A 318 6.19 14.40 -25.95
C ALA A 318 6.53 15.22 -24.68
N HIS A 319 5.55 15.95 -24.12
CA HIS A 319 5.76 16.86 -22.99
C HIS A 319 4.93 16.49 -21.76
N GLY A 320 3.76 15.91 -21.98
CA GLY A 320 2.76 15.59 -20.97
C GLY A 320 2.84 14.16 -20.45
N SER A 321 3.80 13.33 -20.88
CA SER A 321 3.89 11.93 -20.43
C SER A 321 3.98 11.81 -18.90
N GLY A 322 4.78 12.66 -18.25
CA GLY A 322 4.88 12.72 -16.78
C GLY A 322 3.58 13.13 -16.09
N PHE A 323 2.89 14.16 -16.62
CA PHE A 323 1.58 14.58 -16.11
C PHE A 323 0.53 13.47 -16.33
N ALA A 324 0.45 12.93 -17.54
CA ALA A 324 -0.52 11.88 -17.91
C ALA A 324 -0.37 10.64 -17.03
N ARG A 325 0.87 10.28 -16.68
CA ARG A 325 1.16 9.26 -15.67
C ARG A 325 0.56 9.65 -14.31
N ARG A 326 0.94 10.80 -13.75
CA ARG A 326 0.44 11.26 -12.44
C ARG A 326 -1.08 11.40 -12.39
N TRP A 327 -1.71 11.76 -13.50
CA TRP A 327 -3.16 11.80 -13.63
C TRP A 327 -3.77 10.40 -13.52
N ARG A 328 -3.26 9.39 -14.24
CA ARG A 328 -3.70 7.99 -14.07
C ARG A 328 -3.42 7.46 -12.67
N GLU A 329 -2.24 7.75 -12.12
CA GLU A 329 -1.82 7.41 -10.76
C GLU A 329 -2.79 8.02 -9.72
N SER A 330 -3.25 9.26 -9.92
CA SER A 330 -4.24 9.91 -9.04
C SER A 330 -5.60 9.25 -9.06
N ALA A 331 -6.02 8.66 -10.18
CA ALA A 331 -7.29 7.93 -10.28
C ALA A 331 -7.26 6.60 -9.50
N PHE A 332 -6.07 6.06 -9.22
CA PHE A 332 -5.91 4.84 -8.42
C PHE A 332 -6.06 5.09 -6.91
N VAL A 333 -5.58 6.22 -6.40
CA VAL A 333 -5.54 6.52 -4.96
C VAL A 333 -6.93 6.43 -4.28
N PRO A 334 -8.03 6.91 -4.89
CA PRO A 334 -9.36 6.82 -4.26
C PRO A 334 -9.95 5.41 -4.18
N ILE A 335 -9.50 4.48 -5.03
CA ILE A 335 -10.12 3.16 -5.18
C ILE A 335 -9.36 2.05 -4.43
N VAL A 336 -8.10 2.29 -4.05
CA VAL A 336 -7.32 1.31 -3.28
C VAL A 336 -7.97 1.07 -1.91
N THR A 337 -8.20 -0.20 -1.57
CA THR A 337 -8.98 -0.59 -0.39
C THR A 337 -8.26 -0.23 0.92
N PRO A 338 -8.97 0.33 1.93
CA PRO A 338 -10.34 0.81 1.86
C PRO A 338 -10.46 2.07 0.97
N SER A 339 -11.40 2.02 0.03
CA SER A 339 -11.68 3.10 -0.91
C SER A 339 -12.32 4.29 -0.19
N LEU A 340 -12.26 5.48 -0.80
CA LEU A 340 -12.87 6.66 -0.18
C LEU A 340 -14.38 6.49 0.03
N VAL A 341 -15.06 5.77 -0.86
CA VAL A 341 -16.48 5.43 -0.70
C VAL A 341 -16.67 4.60 0.57
N GLN A 342 -15.88 3.53 0.75
CA GLN A 342 -15.96 2.68 1.94
C GLN A 342 -15.68 3.47 3.23
N LEU A 343 -14.67 4.33 3.22
CA LEU A 343 -14.35 5.18 4.37
C LEU A 343 -15.46 6.17 4.71
N ARG A 344 -16.06 6.81 3.69
CA ARG A 344 -17.19 7.74 3.88
C ARG A 344 -18.43 7.01 4.41
N THR A 345 -18.74 5.83 3.87
CA THR A 345 -19.84 4.99 4.37
C THR A 345 -19.63 4.61 5.83
N GLU A 346 -18.41 4.21 6.21
CA GLU A 346 -18.09 3.87 7.60
C GLU A 346 -18.20 5.07 8.54
N LEU A 347 -17.73 6.25 8.13
CA LEU A 347 -17.89 7.49 8.90
C LEU A 347 -19.36 7.86 9.09
N GLN A 348 -20.19 7.71 8.05
CA GLN A 348 -21.63 7.97 8.15
C GLN A 348 -22.32 6.97 9.09
N ARG A 349 -21.94 5.69 9.03
CA ARG A 349 -22.45 4.66 9.94
C ARG A 349 -22.15 5.02 11.40
N GLN A 350 -20.93 5.47 11.70
CA GLN A 350 -20.53 5.87 13.04
C GLN A 350 -21.22 7.15 13.53
N ALA A 351 -21.55 8.08 12.64
CA ALA A 351 -22.28 9.31 13.00
C ALA A 351 -23.77 9.06 13.30
N ASN A 352 -24.33 7.94 12.84
CA ASN A 352 -25.72 7.55 13.04
C ASN A 352 -25.93 6.60 14.24
N LEU A 353 -24.86 6.19 14.92
CA LEU A 353 -24.88 5.34 16.13
C LEU A 353 -24.82 6.22 17.39
#